data_AF-A0A385MJ93-F1
#
_entry.id   AF-A0A385MJ93-F1
#
_cell.length_a   1.000
_cell.length_b   1.000
_cell.length_c   1.000
_cell.angle_alpha   90.00
_cell.angle_beta   90.00
_cell.angle_gamma   90.00
#
_symmetry.space_group_name_H-M   'P 1'
#
loop_
_entity.id
_entity.type
_entity.pdbx_description
1 polymer ?
#
loop_
_entity_poly.entity_id
_entity_poly.type
_entity_poly.pdbx_seq_one_letter_code
_entity_poly.pdbx_strand_id
1 'polypeptide(L)'
;LIRSTLDFFEGCWIEQYNFGGFPGSHDYPQFLRRMNGLGHCVGASLWPKEQFNERSLFLEITSAIAQMENWMVWVNDLMSFYKEFDDERDQISLVKNYVVSDEISLHEALEKLTQDTLHSSKQMVAVFSDKDPQVMDTIECF
;
A
#
# COMPACT_ATOMS: atom_id res chain seq x y z
N LEU A 1 4.85 -11.91 -6.33
CA LEU A 1 6.25 -11.54 -6.61
C LEU A 1 6.44 -11.07 -8.06
N ILE A 2 6.56 -11.95 -9.07
CA ILE A 2 6.90 -11.56 -10.46
C ILE A 2 6.07 -10.38 -11.00
N ARG A 3 4.73 -10.45 -10.90
CA ARG A 3 3.84 -9.38 -11.36
C ARG A 3 4.17 -8.04 -10.70
N SER A 4 4.21 -8.02 -9.38
CA SER A 4 4.47 -6.81 -8.59
C SER A 4 5.83 -6.17 -8.89
N THR A 5 6.86 -6.97 -9.22
CA THR A 5 8.16 -6.43 -9.63
C THR A 5 8.12 -5.82 -11.03
N LEU A 6 7.31 -6.37 -11.93
CA LEU A 6 7.08 -5.77 -13.25
C LEU A 6 6.29 -4.46 -13.13
N ASP A 7 5.24 -4.46 -12.30
CA ASP A 7 4.47 -3.27 -11.98
C ASP A 7 5.39 -2.18 -11.41
N PHE A 8 6.27 -2.54 -10.47
CA PHE A 8 7.25 -1.61 -9.89
C PHE A 8 8.19 -0.99 -10.92
N PHE A 9 8.64 -1.78 -11.91
CA PHE A 9 9.47 -1.25 -12.99
C PHE A 9 8.72 -0.19 -13.82
N GLU A 10 7.44 -0.42 -14.13
CA GLU A 10 6.60 0.56 -14.80
C GLU A 10 6.33 1.79 -13.92
N GLY A 11 6.08 1.59 -12.63
CA GLY A 11 5.90 2.67 -11.65
C GLY A 11 7.09 3.60 -11.61
N CYS A 12 8.30 3.07 -11.45
CA CYS A 12 9.54 3.85 -11.49
C CYS A 12 9.74 4.59 -12.82
N TRP A 13 9.27 4.04 -13.94
CA TRP A 13 9.31 4.75 -15.22
C TRP A 13 8.33 5.93 -15.23
N ILE A 14 7.09 5.74 -14.80
CA ILE A 14 6.09 6.83 -14.72
C ILE A 14 6.59 7.96 -13.82
N GLU A 15 7.23 7.64 -12.69
CA GLU A 15 7.78 8.62 -11.75
C GLU A 15 8.87 9.53 -12.35
N GLN A 16 9.57 9.09 -13.41
CA GLN A 16 10.56 9.94 -14.10
C GLN A 16 9.94 11.18 -14.72
N TYR A 17 8.63 11.20 -14.95
CA TYR A 17 7.90 12.34 -15.48
C TYR A 17 7.48 13.35 -14.42
N ASN A 18 7.69 13.05 -13.13
CA ASN A 18 7.32 13.90 -11.99
C ASN A 18 5.87 14.40 -12.09
N PHE A 19 4.96 13.52 -12.52
CA PHE A 19 3.56 13.83 -12.80
C PHE A 19 2.65 13.33 -11.68
N GLY A 20 2.02 14.26 -10.96
CA GLY A 20 1.11 13.97 -9.83
C GLY A 20 -0.36 13.75 -10.21
N GLY A 21 -0.66 13.66 -11.50
CA GLY A 21 -2.02 13.50 -12.03
C GLY A 21 -2.62 14.80 -12.58
N PHE A 22 -3.69 14.67 -13.36
CA PHE A 22 -4.49 15.82 -13.79
C PHE A 22 -5.51 16.17 -12.69
N PRO A 23 -5.86 17.46 -12.50
CA PRO A 23 -6.99 17.85 -11.66
C PRO A 23 -8.28 17.12 -12.09
N GLY A 24 -8.99 16.54 -11.12
CA GLY A 24 -10.18 15.71 -11.32
C GLY A 24 -9.88 14.23 -11.64
N SER A 25 -8.61 13.82 -11.74
CA SER A 25 -8.21 12.43 -12.01
C SER A 25 -8.10 11.59 -10.73
N HIS A 26 -9.22 11.44 -10.01
CA HIS A 26 -9.28 10.84 -8.67
C HIS A 26 -8.67 9.44 -8.51
N ASP A 27 -8.64 8.64 -9.58
CA ASP A 27 -8.08 7.28 -9.55
C ASP A 27 -6.54 7.26 -9.69
N TYR A 28 -5.92 8.36 -10.13
CA TYR A 28 -4.49 8.41 -10.44
C TYR A 28 -3.57 8.17 -9.22
N PRO A 29 -3.79 8.80 -8.05
CA PRO A 29 -2.88 8.64 -6.91
C PRO A 29 -2.75 7.19 -6.44
N GLN A 30 -3.87 6.47 -6.29
CA GLN A 30 -3.84 5.06 -5.87
C GLN A 30 -3.43 4.10 -6.98
N PHE A 31 -3.69 4.44 -8.24
CA PHE A 31 -3.14 3.69 -9.38
C PHE A 31 -1.61 3.70 -9.32
N LEU A 32 -0.99 4.89 -9.24
CA LEU A 32 0.46 5.02 -9.19
C LEU A 32 1.04 4.36 -7.94
N ARG A 33 0.37 4.53 -6.78
CA ARG A 33 0.86 3.94 -5.53
C ARG A 33 0.86 2.42 -5.53
N ARG A 34 -0.14 1.77 -6.17
CA ARG A 34 -0.13 0.31 -6.33
C ARG A 34 0.97 -0.13 -7.29
N MET A 35 1.20 0.65 -8.35
CA MET A 35 2.26 0.38 -9.33
C MET A 35 3.64 0.40 -8.67
N ASN A 36 3.96 1.42 -7.87
CA ASN A 36 5.27 1.58 -7.21
C ASN A 36 5.36 0.91 -5.82
N GLY A 37 4.27 0.32 -5.32
CA GLY A 37 4.16 -0.08 -3.91
C GLY A 37 4.70 -1.46 -3.56
N LEU A 38 5.00 -2.32 -4.54
CA LEU A 38 5.43 -3.71 -4.31
C LEU A 38 4.48 -4.54 -3.42
N GLY A 39 3.21 -4.14 -3.29
CA GLY A 39 2.26 -4.72 -2.33
C GLY A 39 2.08 -6.23 -2.49
N HIS A 40 1.87 -6.72 -3.71
CA HIS A 40 1.75 -8.17 -3.97
C HIS A 40 3.10 -8.91 -3.89
N CYS A 41 4.23 -8.20 -3.95
CA CYS A 41 5.53 -8.79 -3.67
C CYS A 41 5.64 -9.08 -2.17
N VAL A 42 5.46 -8.04 -1.36
CA VAL A 42 5.51 -8.12 0.11
C VAL A 42 4.48 -9.13 0.63
N GLY A 43 3.20 -8.92 0.33
CA GLY A 43 2.12 -9.75 0.85
C GLY A 43 2.23 -11.23 0.50
N ALA A 44 2.82 -11.58 -0.65
CA ALA A 44 3.01 -12.99 -1.03
C ALA A 44 4.34 -13.58 -0.51
N SER A 45 5.35 -12.73 -0.25
CA SER A 45 6.66 -13.17 0.25
C SER A 45 6.64 -13.61 1.71
N LEU A 46 5.57 -13.32 2.45
CA LEU A 46 5.34 -13.75 3.83
C LEU A 46 5.09 -15.26 3.99
N TRP A 47 4.84 -15.99 2.89
CA TRP A 47 4.35 -17.38 2.94
C TRP A 47 5.34 -18.38 2.32
N PRO A 48 6.54 -18.56 2.89
CA PRO A 48 7.49 -19.54 2.39
C PRO A 48 6.89 -20.96 2.44
N LYS A 49 7.03 -21.69 1.32
CA LYS A 49 6.48 -23.05 1.15
C LYS A 49 7.04 -24.10 2.13
N GLU A 50 8.13 -23.77 2.81
CA GLU A 50 8.75 -24.61 3.84
C GLU A 50 7.93 -24.61 5.14
N GLN A 51 7.13 -23.56 5.37
CA GLN A 51 6.30 -23.37 6.56
C GLN A 51 4.81 -23.39 6.23
N PHE A 52 4.42 -22.92 5.05
CA PHE A 52 3.02 -22.76 4.65
C PHE A 52 2.65 -23.61 3.44
N ASN A 53 1.54 -24.34 3.52
CA ASN A 53 0.98 -25.03 2.36
C ASN A 53 0.03 -24.10 1.62
N GLU A 54 0.49 -23.55 0.49
CA GLU A 54 -0.27 -22.59 -0.34
C GLU A 54 -1.66 -23.10 -0.72
N ARG A 55 -1.82 -24.41 -1.01
CA ARG A 55 -3.12 -24.95 -1.42
C ARG A 55 -4.11 -25.03 -0.26
N SER A 56 -3.61 -25.36 0.93
CA SER A 56 -4.44 -25.45 2.13
C SER A 56 -4.85 -24.09 2.66
N LEU A 57 -3.96 -23.09 2.55
CA LEU A 57 -4.14 -21.73 3.07
C LEU A 57 -4.41 -20.70 1.96
N PHE A 58 -4.90 -21.16 0.81
CA PHE A 58 -5.00 -20.32 -0.39
C PHE A 58 -5.87 -19.08 -0.16
N LEU A 59 -6.96 -19.23 0.58
CA LEU A 59 -7.92 -18.15 0.82
C LEU A 59 -7.33 -17.09 1.76
N GLU A 60 -6.65 -17.54 2.81
CA GLU A 60 -5.97 -16.70 3.79
C GLU A 60 -4.83 -15.94 3.13
N ILE A 61 -3.96 -16.63 2.39
CA ILE A 61 -2.82 -16.04 1.66
C ILE A 61 -3.32 -15.00 0.64
N THR A 62 -4.34 -15.35 -0.15
CA THR A 62 -4.91 -14.42 -1.14
C THR A 62 -5.51 -13.18 -0.46
N SER A 63 -6.23 -13.38 0.64
CA SER A 63 -6.81 -12.28 1.42
C SER A 63 -5.74 -11.42 2.08
N ALA A 64 -4.64 -12.03 2.54
CA ALA A 64 -3.53 -11.31 3.13
C ALA A 64 -2.82 -10.45 2.09
N ILE A 65 -2.60 -10.96 0.87
CA ILE A 65 -2.06 -10.16 -0.24
C ILE A 65 -2.94 -8.93 -0.51
N ALA A 66 -4.27 -9.12 -0.58
CA ALA A 66 -5.21 -8.04 -0.87
C ALA A 66 -5.28 -6.97 0.23
N GLN A 67 -5.25 -7.36 1.51
CA GLN A 67 -5.27 -6.39 2.60
C GLN A 67 -3.89 -5.76 2.84
N MET A 68 -2.81 -6.54 2.73
CA MET A 68 -1.45 -6.10 3.04
C MET A 68 -0.92 -5.13 1.98
N GLU A 69 -1.35 -5.26 0.73
CA GLU A 69 -1.01 -4.31 -0.34
C GLU A 69 -1.33 -2.88 0.09
N ASN A 70 -2.55 -2.63 0.56
CA ASN A 70 -2.99 -1.30 0.96
C ASN A 70 -2.43 -0.89 2.32
N TRP A 71 -2.48 -1.79 3.31
CA TRP A 71 -2.01 -1.48 4.66
C TRP A 71 -0.53 -1.08 4.66
N MET A 72 0.31 -1.85 3.98
CA MET A 72 1.76 -1.61 3.96
C MET A 72 2.10 -0.27 3.30
N VAL A 73 1.50 0.04 2.15
CA VAL A 73 1.80 1.30 1.45
C VAL A 73 1.31 2.50 2.24
N TRP A 74 0.10 2.45 2.83
CA TRP A 74 -0.45 3.56 3.59
C TRP A 74 0.28 3.80 4.92
N VAL A 75 0.68 2.72 5.61
CA VAL A 75 1.53 2.85 6.81
C VAL A 75 2.88 3.46 6.45
N ASN A 76 3.47 3.08 5.31
CA ASN A 76 4.70 3.68 4.83
C ASN A 76 4.51 5.18 4.54
N ASP A 77 3.48 5.56 3.78
CA ASP A 77 3.16 6.97 3.48
C ASP A 77 2.87 7.79 4.75
N LEU A 78 2.19 7.21 5.74
CA LEU A 78 1.86 7.88 6.99
C LEU A 78 3.12 8.13 7.83
N MET A 79 3.98 7.11 7.96
CA MET A 79 5.24 7.24 8.70
C MET A 79 6.26 8.11 7.97
N SER A 80 6.23 8.14 6.63
CA SER A 80 7.12 8.95 5.82
C SER A 80 6.69 10.42 5.73
N PHE A 81 5.43 10.73 6.01
CA PHE A 81 4.88 12.09 5.91
C PHE A 81 5.75 13.15 6.61
N TYR A 82 6.24 12.88 7.82
CA TYR A 82 7.09 13.82 8.55
C TYR A 82 8.39 14.15 7.80
N LYS A 83 9.07 13.14 7.25
CA LYS A 83 10.32 13.37 6.51
C LYS A 83 10.10 14.00 5.14
N GLU A 84 8.90 13.84 4.56
CA GLU A 84 8.53 14.33 3.23
C GLU A 84 7.88 15.72 3.24
N PHE A 85 7.48 16.21 4.42
CA PHE A 85 6.70 17.43 4.57
C PHE A 85 7.37 18.66 3.94
N ASP A 86 8.65 18.89 4.27
CA ASP A 86 9.46 20.00 3.75
C ASP A 86 10.47 19.57 2.67
N ASP A 87 10.36 18.34 2.14
CA ASP A 87 11.27 17.86 1.08
C ASP A 87 10.81 18.36 -0.29
N GLU A 88 11.45 19.43 -0.78
CA GLU A 88 11.19 20.02 -2.10
C GLU A 88 11.54 19.09 -3.27
N ARG A 89 12.33 18.03 -3.04
CA ARG A 89 12.70 17.06 -4.09
C ARG A 89 11.66 15.97 -4.28
N ASP A 90 10.91 15.66 -3.23
CA ASP A 90 9.80 14.71 -3.30
C ASP A 90 8.52 15.46 -3.68
N GLN A 91 8.07 15.35 -4.93
CA GLN A 91 6.92 16.14 -5.43
C GLN A 91 5.71 15.29 -5.77
N ILE A 92 5.84 13.97 -5.75
CA ILE A 92 4.83 13.03 -6.25
C ILE A 92 4.50 11.89 -5.27
N SER A 93 4.66 12.13 -3.97
CA SER A 93 4.17 11.20 -2.94
C SER A 93 2.65 11.03 -3.01
N LEU A 94 2.10 9.95 -2.43
CA LEU A 94 0.66 9.67 -2.47
C LEU A 94 -0.16 10.88 -1.98
N VAL A 95 0.26 11.48 -0.86
CA VAL A 95 -0.44 12.61 -0.25
C VAL A 95 -0.38 13.86 -1.14
N LYS A 96 0.78 14.15 -1.74
CA LYS A 96 0.94 15.28 -2.68
C LYS A 96 0.13 15.05 -3.97
N ASN A 97 0.03 13.81 -4.44
CA ASN A 97 -0.78 13.47 -5.60
C ASN A 97 -2.29 13.59 -5.31
N TYR A 98 -2.76 13.28 -4.09
CA TYR A 98 -4.14 13.59 -3.70
C TYR A 98 -4.43 15.09 -3.78
N VAL A 99 -3.53 15.95 -3.30
CA VAL A 99 -3.71 17.41 -3.40
C VAL A 99 -3.92 17.87 -4.85
N VAL A 100 -3.10 17.35 -5.78
CA VAL A 100 -3.18 17.74 -7.20
C VAL A 100 -4.38 17.13 -7.90
N SER A 101 -4.60 15.81 -7.73
CA SER A 101 -5.61 15.07 -8.49
C SER A 101 -7.02 15.25 -7.93
N ASP A 102 -7.17 15.37 -6.61
CA ASP A 102 -8.48 15.55 -5.95
C ASP A 102 -8.82 17.01 -5.68
N GLU A 103 -7.88 17.93 -5.93
CA GLU A 103 -8.06 19.38 -5.74
C GLU A 103 -8.40 19.76 -4.28
N ILE A 104 -7.80 19.04 -3.33
CA ILE A 104 -8.00 19.21 -1.89
C ILE A 104 -6.76 19.80 -1.21
N SER A 105 -6.92 20.30 0.01
CA SER A 105 -5.78 20.75 0.82
C SER A 105 -4.88 19.59 1.26
N LEU A 106 -3.61 19.91 1.58
CA LEU A 106 -2.67 18.93 2.14
C LEU A 106 -3.17 18.29 3.43
N HIS A 107 -3.92 19.06 4.24
CA HIS A 107 -4.52 18.57 5.46
C HIS A 107 -5.61 17.52 5.18
N GLU A 108 -6.53 17.80 4.26
CA GLU A 108 -7.57 16.85 3.84
C GLU A 108 -6.97 15.60 3.19
N ALA A 109 -5.87 15.73 2.44
CA ALA A 109 -5.14 14.60 1.89
C ALA A 109 -4.53 13.70 3.00
N LEU A 110 -3.99 14.31 4.07
CA LEU A 110 -3.50 13.57 5.23
C LEU A 110 -4.65 12.93 6.02
N GLU A 111 -5.78 13.62 6.18
CA GLU A 111 -6.98 13.05 6.80
C GLU A 111 -7.48 11.82 6.04
N LYS A 112 -7.52 11.89 4.71
CA LYS A 112 -7.84 10.76 3.84
C LYS A 112 -6.90 9.57 4.10
N LEU A 113 -5.58 9.81 4.10
CA LEU A 113 -4.58 8.76 4.38
C LEU A 113 -4.76 8.15 5.77
N THR A 114 -4.98 8.97 6.80
CA THR A 114 -5.18 8.47 8.18
C THR A 114 -6.46 7.66 8.32
N GLN A 115 -7.56 8.08 7.71
CA GLN A 115 -8.80 7.31 7.71
C GLN A 115 -8.61 5.93 7.07
N ASP A 116 -7.96 5.89 5.90
CA ASP A 116 -7.70 4.66 5.15
C ASP A 116 -6.77 3.72 5.95
N THR A 117 -5.69 4.27 6.54
CA THR A 117 -4.73 3.52 7.37
C THR A 117 -5.38 2.91 8.61
N LEU A 118 -6.19 3.69 9.32
CA LEU A 118 -6.87 3.23 10.55
C LEU A 118 -7.94 2.19 10.24
N HIS A 119 -8.70 2.38 9.16
CA HIS A 119 -9.67 1.39 8.72
C HIS A 119 -8.97 0.08 8.35
N SER A 120 -7.92 0.14 7.53
CA SER A 120 -7.13 -1.03 7.12
C SER A 120 -6.57 -1.79 8.33
N SER A 121 -6.02 -1.08 9.31
CA SER A 121 -5.46 -1.68 10.53
C SER A 121 -6.53 -2.44 11.33
N LYS A 122 -7.73 -1.87 11.48
CA LYS A 122 -8.84 -2.54 12.17
C LYS A 122 -9.30 -3.79 11.43
N GLN A 123 -9.41 -3.71 10.09
CA GLN A 123 -9.87 -4.83 9.28
C GLN A 123 -8.84 -5.96 9.22
N MET A 124 -7.54 -5.66 9.21
CA MET A 124 -6.48 -6.66 9.32
C MET A 124 -6.67 -7.55 10.55
N VAL A 125 -6.77 -6.94 11.73
CA VAL A 125 -6.98 -7.69 12.98
C VAL A 125 -8.32 -8.44 12.95
N ALA A 126 -9.40 -7.77 12.53
CA ALA A 126 -10.73 -8.36 12.53
C ALA A 126 -10.86 -9.59 11.61
N VAL A 127 -10.17 -9.62 10.46
CA VAL A 127 -10.27 -10.70 9.49
C VAL A 127 -9.41 -11.92 9.88
N PHE A 128 -8.23 -11.68 10.47
CA PHE A 128 -7.24 -12.74 10.71
C PHE A 128 -7.18 -13.26 12.15
N SER A 129 -7.74 -12.52 13.14
CA SER A 129 -7.66 -12.90 14.56
C SER A 129 -8.23 -14.28 14.93
N ASP A 130 -9.16 -14.81 14.13
CA ASP A 130 -9.79 -16.13 14.31
C ASP A 130 -9.33 -17.17 13.26
N LYS A 131 -8.32 -16.84 12.45
CA LYS A 131 -7.78 -17.72 11.41
C LYS A 131 -6.61 -18.55 11.94
N ASP A 132 -5.93 -19.27 11.05
CA ASP A 132 -4.78 -20.08 11.41
C ASP A 132 -3.79 -19.27 12.26
N PRO A 133 -3.39 -19.76 13.45
CA PRO A 133 -2.58 -18.97 14.37
C PRO A 133 -1.20 -18.64 13.82
N GLN A 134 -0.61 -19.48 12.96
CA GLN A 134 0.66 -19.18 12.31
C GLN A 134 0.48 -18.09 11.23
N VAL A 135 -0.68 -18.05 10.56
CA VAL A 135 -1.04 -16.97 9.63
C VAL A 135 -1.17 -15.65 10.38
N MET A 136 -1.90 -15.63 11.50
CA MET A 136 -2.05 -14.42 12.31
C MET A 136 -0.72 -13.93 12.87
N ASP A 137 0.09 -14.82 13.45
CA ASP A 137 1.42 -14.50 14.01
C ASP A 137 2.34 -13.86 12.95
N THR A 138 2.33 -14.40 11.73
CA THR A 138 3.11 -13.84 10.61
C THR A 138 2.64 -12.43 10.22
N ILE A 139 1.32 -12.17 10.25
CA ILE A 139 0.76 -10.85 9.93
C ILE A 139 1.05 -9.85 11.04
N GLU A 140 0.95 -10.25 12.31
CA GLU A 140 1.22 -9.36 13.45
C GLU A 140 2.70 -9.02 13.62
N CYS A 141 3.62 -9.92 13.23
CA CYS A 141 5.06 -9.70 13.32
C CYS A 141 5.67 -8.91 12.14
N PHE A 142 4.90 -8.63 11.10
CA PHE A 142 5.35 -7.82 9.96
C PHE A 142 5.36 -6.33 10.32
#